data_AF-L8G7T2-F1
#
_entry.id   AF-L8G7T2-F1
#
_cell.length_a   1.000
_cell.length_b   1.000
_cell.length_c   1.000
_cell.angle_alpha   90.00
_cell.angle_beta   90.00
_cell.angle_gamma   90.00
#
_symmetry.space_group_name_H-M   'P 1'
#
loop_
_entity.id
_entity.type
_entity.pdbx_description
1 polymer ?
#
loop_
_entity_poly.entity_id
_entity_poly.type
_entity_poly.pdbx_seq_one_letter_code
_entity_poly.pdbx_strand_id
1 'polypeptide(L)'
;MATGQHLQSAPNQMQAQHEGQKLAIELAKRRSRKPTDKNIPEGVESCIIGDGAQRYKELRDVERKLDAAMMRKRMYIQNSRNSSMKKHRTLRIWVSNTVDDQEWQGDGLVVDAFDFNTNSNASYKVKIEGRLLSDDEDDNEEEDDEDSDDEEDNAKREPWIKKR
;
A
#
# COMPACT_ATOMS: atom_id res chain seq x y z
N MET A 1 25.49 33.54 -29.13
CA MET A 1 26.63 32.77 -28.60
C MET A 1 26.29 32.43 -27.15
N ALA A 2 26.35 31.23 -26.60
CA ALA A 2 26.53 29.86 -27.08
C ALA A 2 26.12 28.95 -25.88
N THR A 3 25.50 27.80 -26.16
CA THR A 3 25.59 26.48 -25.46
C THR A 3 25.47 26.44 -23.93
N GLY A 4 24.52 25.75 -23.29
CA GLY A 4 24.05 24.37 -23.52
C GLY A 4 24.88 23.39 -22.67
N GLN A 5 24.31 22.81 -21.59
CA GLN A 5 24.76 21.58 -20.90
C GLN A 5 23.84 21.30 -19.69
N HIS A 6 23.53 20.09 -19.25
CA HIS A 6 23.26 18.78 -19.84
C HIS A 6 22.86 17.90 -18.64
N LEU A 7 21.71 17.23 -18.74
CA LEU A 7 21.13 16.36 -17.71
C LEU A 7 21.93 15.04 -17.65
N GLN A 8 22.86 14.91 -16.71
CA GLN A 8 23.75 13.74 -16.59
C GLN A 8 23.67 13.11 -15.19
N SER A 9 22.59 12.36 -14.92
CA SER A 9 22.49 11.49 -13.74
C SER A 9 21.83 10.13 -14.02
N ALA A 10 21.42 9.87 -15.27
CA ALA A 10 20.81 8.61 -15.69
C ALA A 10 21.74 7.37 -15.71
N PRO A 11 23.05 7.44 -16.08
CA PRO A 11 23.86 6.21 -16.23
C PRO A 11 24.21 5.53 -14.89
N ASN A 12 24.34 6.28 -13.79
CA ASN A 12 24.65 5.71 -12.47
C ASN A 12 23.50 4.87 -11.90
N GLN A 13 22.24 5.21 -12.23
CA GLN A 13 21.08 4.48 -11.72
C GLN A 13 20.90 3.11 -12.40
N MET A 14 21.27 3.01 -13.68
CA MET A 14 21.23 1.75 -14.44
C MET A 14 22.32 0.78 -13.96
N GLN A 15 23.49 1.30 -13.60
CA GLN A 15 24.61 0.48 -13.11
C GLN A 15 24.32 -0.11 -11.72
N ALA A 16 23.70 0.67 -10.82
CA ALA A 16 23.28 0.20 -9.50
C ALA A 16 22.20 -0.92 -9.56
N GLN A 17 21.27 -0.83 -10.52
CA GLN A 17 20.27 -1.89 -10.73
C GLN A 17 20.92 -3.18 -11.25
N HIS A 18 21.90 -3.08 -12.14
CA HIS A 18 22.59 -4.24 -12.70
C HIS A 18 23.45 -4.97 -11.65
N GLU A 19 24.08 -4.25 -10.73
CA GLU A 19 24.80 -4.83 -9.59
C GLU A 19 23.86 -5.51 -8.58
N GLY A 20 22.70 -4.89 -8.28
CA GLY A 20 21.68 -5.50 -7.43
C GLY A 20 21.14 -6.82 -8.00
N GLN A 21 20.91 -6.88 -9.31
CA GLN A 21 20.50 -8.11 -10.00
C GLN A 21 21.59 -9.19 -9.96
N LYS A 22 22.86 -8.82 -10.16
CA LYS A 22 23.99 -9.77 -10.05
C LYS A 22 24.09 -10.40 -8.66
N LEU A 23 23.94 -9.60 -7.60
CA LEU A 23 23.93 -10.08 -6.22
C LEU A 23 22.74 -11.01 -5.94
N ALA A 24 21.56 -10.68 -6.46
CA ALA A 24 20.37 -11.52 -6.33
C ALA A 24 20.55 -12.88 -7.01
N ILE A 25 21.13 -12.90 -8.22
CA ILE A 25 21.46 -14.13 -8.96
C ILE A 25 22.50 -14.95 -8.20
N GLU A 26 23.52 -14.32 -7.63
CA GLU A 26 24.55 -15.01 -6.85
C GLU A 26 23.96 -15.65 -5.58
N LEU A 27 23.09 -14.94 -4.86
CA LEU A 27 22.37 -15.46 -3.70
C LEU A 27 21.43 -16.62 -4.08
N ALA A 28 20.75 -16.54 -5.22
CA ALA A 28 19.92 -17.62 -5.73
C ALA A 28 20.74 -18.87 -6.06
N LYS A 29 21.91 -18.71 -6.71
CA LYS A 29 22.86 -19.81 -6.97
C LYS A 29 23.39 -20.45 -5.68
N ARG A 30 23.66 -19.67 -4.64
CA ARG A 30 24.08 -20.21 -3.33
C ARG A 30 22.96 -20.99 -2.64
N ARG A 31 21.69 -20.60 -2.84
CA ARG A 31 20.51 -21.31 -2.32
C ARG A 31 20.23 -22.60 -3.10
N SER A 32 20.41 -22.61 -4.42
CA SER A 32 20.14 -23.78 -5.28
C SER A 32 21.17 -24.90 -5.18
N ARG A 33 22.40 -24.59 -4.73
CA ARG A 33 23.47 -25.59 -4.54
C ARG A 33 23.23 -26.54 -3.37
N LYS A 34 22.24 -26.27 -2.50
CA LYS A 34 21.87 -27.16 -1.41
C LYS A 34 20.81 -28.14 -1.95
N PRO A 35 21.07 -29.45 -1.97
CA PRO A 35 20.03 -30.42 -2.29
C PRO A 35 18.85 -30.15 -1.34
N THR A 36 17.73 -29.73 -1.92
CA THR A 36 16.52 -29.33 -1.18
C THR A 36 15.56 -30.52 -1.05
N ASP A 37 15.88 -31.60 -1.73
CA ASP A 37 15.09 -32.81 -1.73
C ASP A 37 15.31 -33.58 -0.42
N LYS A 38 14.26 -33.62 0.39
CA LYS A 38 14.18 -34.45 1.60
C LYS A 38 13.13 -35.57 1.44
N ASN A 39 12.72 -35.88 0.21
CA ASN A 39 11.72 -36.92 -0.01
C ASN A 39 12.37 -38.30 0.10
N ILE A 40 11.73 -39.19 0.87
CA ILE A 40 12.12 -40.59 0.94
C ILE A 40 11.50 -41.32 -0.27
N PRO A 41 12.26 -42.15 -1.00
CA PRO A 41 11.73 -42.92 -2.11
C PRO A 41 10.66 -43.93 -1.67
N GLU A 42 9.67 -44.14 -2.54
CA GLU A 42 8.56 -45.04 -2.30
C GLU A 42 9.06 -46.49 -2.14
N GLY A 43 8.52 -47.25 -1.17
CA GLY A 43 8.93 -48.63 -0.88
C GLY A 43 9.99 -48.79 0.21
N VAL A 44 10.68 -47.72 0.61
CA VAL A 44 11.62 -47.73 1.76
C VAL A 44 10.90 -48.03 3.09
N GLU A 45 9.61 -47.74 3.17
CA GLU A 45 8.71 -48.12 4.26
C GLU A 45 8.69 -49.65 4.49
N SER A 46 8.89 -50.46 3.44
CA SER A 46 8.87 -51.93 3.52
C SER A 46 10.23 -52.57 3.84
N CYS A 47 11.33 -51.85 3.60
CA CYS A 47 12.69 -52.33 3.85
C CYS A 47 13.21 -51.97 5.25
N ILE A 48 12.58 -50.99 5.92
CA ILE A 48 12.97 -50.55 7.26
C ILE A 48 12.21 -51.37 8.29
N ILE A 49 12.94 -51.90 9.26
CA ILE A 49 12.36 -52.58 10.42
C ILE A 49 11.78 -51.50 11.36
N GLY A 50 10.46 -51.34 11.35
CA GLY A 50 9.71 -50.45 12.26
C GLY A 50 9.01 -49.26 11.59
N ASP A 51 8.45 -48.36 12.41
CA ASP A 51 7.57 -47.24 12.02
C ASP A 51 8.33 -45.93 11.66
N GLY A 52 9.64 -46.02 11.41
CA GLY A 52 10.51 -44.84 11.25
C GLY A 52 10.20 -44.02 9.99
N ALA A 53 9.99 -44.68 8.85
CA ALA A 53 9.71 -44.02 7.57
C ALA A 53 8.34 -43.33 7.55
N GLN A 54 7.33 -43.99 8.13
CA GLN A 54 5.98 -43.48 8.25
C GLN A 54 5.93 -42.24 9.14
N ARG A 55 6.55 -42.27 10.34
CA ARG A 55 6.67 -41.09 11.20
C ARG A 55 7.44 -39.95 10.52
N TYR A 56 8.49 -40.24 9.79
CA TYR A 56 9.23 -39.20 9.05
C TYR A 56 8.34 -38.48 8.04
N LYS A 57 7.50 -39.22 7.32
CA LYS A 57 6.52 -38.68 6.37
C LYS A 57 5.49 -37.78 7.06
N GLU A 58 4.98 -38.21 8.20
CA GLU A 58 4.05 -37.41 9.03
C GLU A 58 4.70 -36.11 9.53
N LEU A 59 5.92 -36.18 10.06
CA LEU A 59 6.67 -34.98 10.46
C LEU A 59 6.91 -34.03 9.28
N ARG A 60 7.18 -34.57 8.09
CA ARG A 60 7.38 -33.79 6.86
C ARG A 60 6.10 -33.09 6.40
N ASP A 61 4.96 -33.75 6.54
CA ASP A 61 3.65 -33.16 6.23
C ASP A 61 3.28 -32.05 7.23
N VAL A 62 3.61 -32.23 8.51
CA VAL A 62 3.46 -31.18 9.53
C VAL A 62 4.39 -29.99 9.23
N GLU A 63 5.66 -30.23 8.90
CA GLU A 63 6.62 -29.18 8.48
C GLU A 63 6.06 -28.38 7.29
N ARG A 64 5.56 -29.08 6.25
CA ARG A 64 4.98 -28.42 5.06
C ARG A 64 3.76 -27.56 5.40
N LYS A 65 2.86 -28.05 6.26
CA LYS A 65 1.68 -27.29 6.71
C LYS A 65 2.07 -26.08 7.54
N LEU A 66 3.04 -26.23 8.43
CA LEU A 66 3.57 -25.18 9.28
C LEU A 66 4.26 -24.08 8.46
N ASP A 67 5.09 -24.44 7.49
CA ASP A 67 5.71 -23.49 6.57
C ASP A 67 4.68 -22.73 5.73
N ALA A 68 3.65 -23.42 5.23
CA ALA A 68 2.55 -22.78 4.50
C ALA A 68 1.76 -21.80 5.39
N ALA A 69 1.48 -22.18 6.64
CA ALA A 69 0.79 -21.32 7.60
C ALA A 69 1.64 -20.09 7.98
N MET A 70 2.93 -20.27 8.23
CA MET A 70 3.86 -19.17 8.54
C MET A 70 3.98 -18.20 7.37
N MET A 71 4.15 -18.69 6.13
CA MET A 71 4.25 -17.83 4.96
C MET A 71 2.96 -17.05 4.72
N ARG A 72 1.80 -17.70 4.87
CA ARG A 72 0.49 -17.05 4.81
C ARG A 72 0.34 -16.00 5.90
N LYS A 73 0.72 -16.29 7.15
CA LYS A 73 0.66 -15.33 8.27
C LYS A 73 1.59 -14.14 8.05
N ARG A 74 2.80 -14.38 7.51
CA ARG A 74 3.74 -13.33 7.15
C ARG A 74 3.15 -12.39 6.10
N MET A 75 2.53 -12.94 5.05
CA MET A 75 1.82 -12.14 4.04
C MET A 75 0.61 -11.41 4.63
N TYR A 76 -0.16 -12.04 5.51
CA TYR A 76 -1.28 -11.39 6.19
C TYR A 76 -0.82 -10.19 7.02
N ILE A 77 0.27 -10.31 7.77
CA ILE A 77 0.83 -9.20 8.56
C ILE A 77 1.30 -8.08 7.63
N GLN A 78 2.01 -8.41 6.55
CA GLN A 78 2.47 -7.43 5.57
C GLN A 78 1.29 -6.71 4.90
N ASN A 79 0.25 -7.44 4.51
CA ASN A 79 -0.95 -6.89 3.92
C ASN A 79 -1.75 -6.07 4.94
N SER A 80 -1.93 -6.54 6.17
CA SER A 80 -2.61 -5.81 7.24
C SER A 80 -1.93 -4.47 7.53
N ARG A 81 -0.59 -4.44 7.53
CA ARG A 81 0.17 -3.20 7.71
C ARG A 81 0.00 -2.22 6.54
N ASN A 82 -0.19 -2.74 5.32
CA ASN A 82 -0.39 -1.93 4.12
C ASN A 82 -1.87 -1.57 3.88
N SER A 83 -2.79 -2.37 4.41
CA SER A 83 -4.25 -2.24 4.31
C SER A 83 -4.80 -1.42 5.47
N SER A 84 -4.04 -0.45 6.00
CA SER A 84 -4.63 0.60 6.82
C SER A 84 -5.82 1.16 6.03
N MET A 85 -7.04 0.90 6.51
CA MET A 85 -8.26 1.47 5.95
C MET A 85 -8.06 2.98 6.02
N LYS A 86 -7.73 3.58 4.88
CA LYS A 86 -7.56 5.02 4.79
C LYS A 86 -8.94 5.62 4.99
N LYS A 87 -9.18 6.20 6.16
CA LYS A 87 -10.41 6.95 6.40
C LYS A 87 -10.34 8.22 5.55
N HIS A 88 -11.28 8.36 4.63
CA HIS A 88 -11.49 9.61 3.91
C HIS A 88 -12.14 10.59 4.89
N ARG A 89 -11.68 11.84 4.91
CA ARG A 89 -12.26 12.91 5.73
C ARG A 89 -12.23 14.18 4.90
N THR A 90 -13.24 15.03 5.06
CA THR A 90 -13.34 16.28 4.30
C THR A 90 -12.66 17.41 5.04
N LEU A 91 -11.60 17.99 4.46
CA LEU A 91 -10.96 19.21 4.95
C LEU A 91 -11.54 20.41 4.20
N ARG A 92 -12.22 21.31 4.90
CA ARG A 92 -12.68 22.58 4.32
C ARG A 92 -11.60 23.65 4.50
N ILE A 93 -11.27 24.33 3.41
CA ILE A 93 -10.27 25.40 3.36
C ILE A 93 -10.98 26.70 2.98
N TRP A 94 -10.78 27.75 3.78
CA TRP A 94 -11.20 29.11 3.47
C TRP A 94 -9.99 29.96 3.11
N VAL A 95 -10.10 30.70 2.02
CA VAL A 95 -9.11 31.70 1.60
C VAL A 95 -9.82 33.04 1.57
N SER A 96 -9.50 33.92 2.52
CA SER A 96 -10.01 35.30 2.53
C SER A 96 -8.89 36.29 2.28
N ASN A 97 -9.17 37.28 1.44
CA ASN A 97 -8.26 38.39 1.18
C ASN A 97 -8.91 39.67 1.70
N THR A 98 -8.19 40.38 2.56
CA THR A 98 -8.60 41.67 3.11
C THR A 98 -7.61 42.72 2.64
N VAL A 99 -8.12 43.81 2.08
CA VAL A 99 -7.31 44.93 1.59
C VAL A 99 -7.62 46.19 2.39
N ASP A 100 -6.60 46.96 2.70
CA ASP A 100 -6.66 48.20 3.49
C ASP A 100 -5.92 49.32 2.76
N ASP A 101 -6.32 50.57 3.01
CA ASP A 101 -5.74 51.77 2.41
C ASP A 101 -5.63 51.73 0.87
N GLN A 102 -6.61 51.14 0.18
CA GLN A 102 -6.60 51.10 -1.29
C GLN A 102 -7.03 52.45 -1.88
N GLU A 103 -6.47 52.80 -3.03
CA GLU A 103 -6.76 54.08 -3.72
C GLU A 103 -8.26 54.29 -4.02
N TRP A 104 -9.02 53.22 -4.18
CA TRP A 104 -10.47 53.24 -4.44
C TRP A 104 -11.34 53.21 -3.17
N GLN A 105 -10.74 53.04 -1.98
CA GLN A 105 -11.44 53.07 -0.68
C GLN A 105 -11.52 54.49 -0.09
N GLY A 106 -10.70 55.44 -0.55
CA GLY A 106 -10.79 56.83 -0.14
C GLY A 106 -12.00 57.52 -0.77
N ASP A 107 -12.86 58.13 0.07
CA ASP A 107 -13.82 59.14 -0.41
C ASP A 107 -13.01 60.33 -0.93
N GLY A 108 -13.33 60.77 -2.14
CA GLY A 108 -12.47 61.65 -2.94
C GLY A 108 -12.00 62.86 -2.13
N LEU A 109 -10.68 62.94 -1.91
CA LEU A 109 -9.93 64.15 -1.52
C LEU A 109 -10.75 65.19 -0.75
N VAL A 110 -10.86 65.04 0.58
CA VAL A 110 -11.23 66.17 1.44
C VAL A 110 -10.08 67.19 1.35
N VAL A 111 -10.29 68.25 0.58
CA VAL A 111 -9.31 69.28 0.18
C VAL A 111 -8.81 70.14 1.36
N ASP A 112 -9.18 69.85 2.60
CA ASP A 112 -8.84 70.71 3.77
C ASP A 112 -8.24 69.98 4.98
N ALA A 113 -7.76 68.74 4.81
CA ALA A 113 -6.95 68.09 5.84
C ALA A 113 -5.57 67.77 5.28
N PHE A 114 -4.63 68.71 5.40
CA PHE A 114 -3.20 68.42 5.33
C PHE A 114 -2.82 67.52 6.52
N ASP A 115 -3.14 66.23 6.43
CA ASP A 115 -2.57 65.21 7.30
C ASP A 115 -1.31 64.66 6.63
N PHE A 116 -0.15 65.01 7.20
CA PHE A 116 1.18 64.52 6.78
C PHE A 116 1.42 63.06 7.20
N ASN A 117 0.37 62.23 7.24
CA ASN A 117 0.51 60.80 7.41
C ASN A 117 0.65 60.11 6.05
N THR A 118 1.68 60.49 5.29
CA THR A 118 2.07 59.91 3.98
C THR A 118 2.58 58.45 4.10
N ASN A 119 2.07 57.69 5.07
CA ASN A 119 2.53 56.35 5.39
C ASN A 119 1.38 55.34 5.54
N SER A 120 0.16 55.67 5.11
CA SER A 120 -0.89 54.68 4.85
C SER A 120 -0.58 53.93 3.55
N ASN A 121 0.36 52.99 3.62
CA ASN A 121 0.72 52.16 2.48
C ASN A 121 -0.40 51.15 2.24
N ALA A 122 -0.98 51.16 1.03
CA ALA A 122 -1.94 50.17 0.58
C ALA A 122 -1.47 48.76 0.93
N SER A 123 -2.27 48.03 1.72
CA SER A 123 -1.88 46.73 2.25
C SER A 123 -2.92 45.67 1.91
N TYR A 124 -2.45 44.42 1.81
CA TYR A 124 -3.34 43.27 1.67
C TYR A 124 -2.92 42.18 2.67
N LYS A 125 -3.91 41.43 3.14
CA LYS A 125 -3.76 40.34 4.09
C LYS A 125 -4.57 39.16 3.60
N VAL A 126 -3.89 38.07 3.27
CA VAL A 126 -4.54 36.80 2.95
C VAL A 126 -4.57 35.94 4.21
N LYS A 127 -5.75 35.48 4.59
CA LYS A 127 -5.97 34.53 5.68
C LYS A 127 -6.37 33.20 5.06
N ILE A 128 -5.62 32.16 5.41
CA ILE A 128 -5.91 30.78 5.01
C ILE A 128 -6.28 30.01 6.28
N GLU A 129 -7.51 29.52 6.33
CA GLU A 129 -8.01 28.72 7.45
C GLU A 129 -8.41 27.34 6.97
N GLY A 130 -8.12 26.32 7.77
CA GLY A 130 -8.53 24.95 7.49
C GLY A 130 -9.30 24.38 8.69
N ARG A 131 -10.42 23.72 8.44
CA ARG A 131 -11.18 22.96 9.44
C ARG A 131 -11.52 21.59 8.90
N LEU A 132 -11.17 20.56 9.66
CA LEU A 132 -11.62 19.20 9.40
C LEU A 132 -13.12 19.12 9.70
N LEU A 133 -13.93 18.70 8.74
CA LEU A 133 -15.34 18.42 8.96
C LEU A 133 -15.46 17.05 9.63
N SER A 134 -16.33 16.96 10.64
CA SER A 134 -16.77 15.67 11.17
C SER A 134 -17.71 15.03 10.16
N ASP A 135 -17.64 13.72 9.94
CA ASP A 135 -18.57 12.98 9.06
C ASP A 135 -19.95 12.78 9.71
N ASP A 136 -20.37 13.63 10.66
CA ASP A 136 -21.64 13.49 11.38
C ASP A 136 -22.88 13.68 10.46
N GLU A 137 -22.67 13.92 9.16
CA GLU A 137 -23.73 13.99 8.15
C GLU A 137 -23.92 12.68 7.34
N ASP A 138 -23.03 11.68 7.48
CA ASP A 138 -23.05 10.41 6.71
C ASP A 138 -23.43 9.17 7.54
N ASP A 139 -23.86 9.31 8.81
CA ASP A 139 -24.28 8.17 9.66
C ASP A 139 -25.76 7.74 9.44
N ASN A 140 -26.40 8.10 8.31
CA ASN A 140 -27.83 7.83 8.05
C ASN A 140 -28.14 6.86 6.90
N GLU A 141 -27.16 6.22 6.25
CA GLU A 141 -27.46 5.29 5.14
C GLU A 141 -26.46 4.12 5.02
N GLU A 142 -26.23 3.33 6.07
CA GLU A 142 -25.68 1.96 5.91
C GLU A 142 -26.29 1.01 6.97
N GLU A 143 -27.62 0.95 7.04
CA GLU A 143 -28.34 -0.23 7.55
C GLU A 143 -29.05 -0.88 6.35
N ASP A 144 -28.96 -2.21 6.27
CA ASP A 144 -29.66 -3.14 5.38
C ASP A 144 -29.07 -3.40 3.98
N ASP A 145 -28.05 -4.26 3.92
CA ASP A 145 -28.00 -5.31 2.89
C ASP A 145 -27.78 -6.65 3.61
N GLU A 146 -28.90 -7.22 4.06
CA GLU A 146 -29.03 -8.57 4.60
C GLU A 146 -28.64 -9.64 3.56
N ASP A 147 -28.10 -10.73 4.11
CA ASP A 147 -27.73 -11.98 3.46
C ASP A 147 -28.73 -12.50 2.40
N SER A 148 -28.19 -12.91 1.24
CA SER A 148 -28.83 -13.94 0.41
C SER A 148 -27.81 -15.03 0.10
N ASP A 149 -27.95 -16.13 0.85
CA ASP A 149 -27.30 -17.42 0.64
C ASP A 149 -27.52 -17.95 -0.78
N ASP A 150 -26.44 -18.11 -1.55
CA ASP A 150 -26.42 -18.96 -2.75
C ASP A 150 -25.66 -20.26 -2.44
N GLU A 151 -26.30 -21.17 -1.71
CA GLU A 151 -25.96 -22.61 -1.73
C GLU A 151 -26.61 -23.27 -2.96
N GLU A 152 -25.90 -23.33 -4.09
CA GLU A 152 -26.24 -24.24 -5.20
C GLU A 152 -25.14 -25.29 -5.43
N ASP A 153 -25.30 -26.39 -4.70
CA ASP A 153 -25.41 -27.76 -5.21
C ASP A 153 -24.53 -28.16 -6.42
N ASN A 154 -23.29 -28.60 -6.14
CA ASN A 154 -22.52 -29.44 -7.07
C ASN A 154 -22.06 -30.73 -6.41
N ALA A 155 -23.04 -31.52 -5.95
CA ALA A 155 -22.84 -32.85 -5.40
C ALA A 155 -23.39 -33.95 -6.33
N LYS A 156 -23.12 -33.91 -7.65
CA LYS A 156 -23.38 -35.08 -8.54
C LYS A 156 -22.41 -35.20 -9.72
N ARG A 157 -21.11 -35.35 -9.44
CA ARG A 157 -20.16 -35.93 -10.42
C ARG A 157 -19.14 -36.82 -9.73
N GLU A 158 -19.59 -38.01 -9.37
CA GLU A 158 -18.75 -39.14 -8.98
C GLU A 158 -19.06 -40.33 -9.93
N PRO A 159 -18.13 -41.29 -10.09
CA PRO A 159 -17.53 -41.59 -11.38
C PRO A 159 -17.94 -42.96 -11.92
N TRP A 160 -18.04 -43.10 -13.25
CA TRP A 160 -18.27 -44.40 -13.87
C TRP A 160 -16.94 -45.16 -14.06
N ILE A 161 -16.66 -46.06 -13.11
CA ILE A 161 -15.69 -47.17 -13.14
C ILE A 161 -16.55 -48.38 -12.70
N LYS A 162 -16.67 -49.55 -13.36
CA LYS A 162 -15.86 -50.31 -14.31
C LYS A 162 -16.68 -51.52 -14.85
N LYS A 163 -16.15 -52.12 -15.93
CA LYS A 163 -16.15 -53.57 -16.30
C LYS A 163 -17.45 -54.22 -16.82
N ARG A 164 -17.40 -54.72 -18.05
CA ARG A 164 -16.85 -56.05 -18.39
C ARG A 164 -16.26 -56.04 -19.78
#